data_AF-A0A848YN78-F1
#
_entry.id   AF-A0A848YN78-F1
#
_cell.length_a   1.000
_cell.length_b   1.000
_cell.length_c   1.000
_cell.angle_alpha   90.00
_cell.angle_beta   90.00
_cell.angle_gamma   90.00
#
_symmetry.space_group_name_H-M   'P 1'
#
loop_
_entity.id
_entity.type
_entity.pdbx_description
1 polymer ?
#
loop_
_entity_poly.entity_id
_entity_poly.type
_entity_poly.pdbx_seq_one_letter_code
_entity_poly.pdbx_strand_id
1 'polypeptide(L)'
;MAQTKFHGRFEESEAMCEHPTCPEVGEFRAPGYRSGGFDGPGEYRWFCLEHVREFNAGYDWFEGMSAEEILEAQSPASSWKTENPTFKPTAGVDGMPRWADFDDPLDAIGARVAGIKSRAEREAKMAMDGRFSPDEARALDTMG
;
A
#
# COMPACT_ATOMS: atom_id res chain seq x y z
N MET A 1 -14.13 14.62 21.40
CA MET A 1 -14.52 13.21 21.16
C MET A 1 -14.21 12.45 22.43
N ALA A 2 -15.21 11.80 23.03
CA ALA A 2 -15.00 11.03 24.25
C ALA A 2 -13.98 9.92 23.93
N GLN A 3 -12.91 9.80 24.73
CA GLN A 3 -12.00 8.68 24.57
C GLN A 3 -12.70 7.42 25.03
N THR A 4 -13.06 6.58 24.07
CA THR A 4 -13.69 5.29 24.34
C THR A 4 -12.62 4.32 24.84
N LYS A 5 -12.96 3.55 25.89
CA LYS A 5 -12.03 2.59 26.53
C LYS A 5 -11.48 1.55 25.55
N PHE A 6 -12.22 1.28 24.48
CA PHE A 6 -11.90 0.25 23.50
C PHE A 6 -11.51 0.88 22.16
N HIS A 7 -10.23 0.75 21.80
CA HIS A 7 -9.74 1.21 20.51
C HIS A 7 -10.30 0.31 19.41
N GLY A 8 -10.82 0.93 18.34
CA GLY A 8 -11.43 0.19 17.21
C GLY A 8 -12.86 -0.29 17.44
N ARG A 9 -13.53 0.08 18.54
CA ARG A 9 -14.96 -0.13 18.74
C ARG A 9 -15.77 0.80 17.85
N PHE A 10 -16.77 0.27 17.18
CA PHE A 10 -17.73 1.03 16.39
C PHE A 10 -19.03 1.17 17.19
N GLU A 11 -19.20 2.32 17.87
CA GLU A 11 -20.32 2.54 18.81
C GLU A 11 -21.69 2.60 18.13
N GLU A 12 -21.73 3.00 16.86
CA GLU A 12 -22.94 3.09 16.04
C GLU A 12 -23.02 1.92 15.05
N SER A 13 -22.58 0.72 15.46
CA SER A 13 -22.70 -0.46 14.61
C SER A 13 -24.14 -0.97 14.56
N GLU A 14 -24.69 -1.09 13.35
CA GLU A 14 -25.95 -1.78 13.10
C GLU A 14 -25.74 -3.28 12.82
N ALA A 15 -24.49 -3.73 12.76
CA ALA A 15 -24.17 -5.14 12.49
C ALA A 15 -24.51 -6.02 13.68
N MET A 16 -25.03 -7.23 13.43
CA MET A 16 -25.19 -8.25 14.45
C MET A 16 -23.89 -9.04 14.63
N CYS A 17 -23.69 -9.60 15.82
CA CYS A 17 -22.60 -10.51 16.07
C CYS A 17 -22.72 -11.76 15.17
N GLU A 18 -21.66 -12.09 14.44
CA GLU A 18 -21.63 -13.25 13.52
C GLU A 18 -21.32 -14.58 14.21
N HIS A 19 -21.16 -14.59 15.53
CA HIS A 19 -20.97 -15.84 16.25
C HIS A 19 -22.27 -16.66 16.23
N PRO A 20 -22.21 -17.98 15.94
CA PRO A 20 -23.39 -18.81 15.94
C PRO A 20 -24.15 -18.66 17.27
N THR A 21 -25.45 -18.41 17.19
CA THR A 21 -26.37 -18.27 18.35
C THR A 21 -26.25 -16.99 19.20
N CYS A 22 -25.42 -16.01 18.83
CA CYS A 22 -25.32 -14.75 19.56
C CYS A 22 -26.29 -13.68 19.01
N PRO A 23 -27.21 -13.13 19.83
CA PRO A 23 -28.09 -12.04 19.41
C PRO A 23 -27.54 -10.63 19.67
N GLU A 24 -26.33 -10.50 20.24
CA GLU A 24 -25.73 -9.22 20.61
C GLU A 24 -25.27 -8.39 19.40
N VAL A 25 -25.08 -7.08 19.63
CA VAL A 25 -24.58 -6.15 18.61
C VAL A 25 -23.09 -6.42 18.32
N GLY A 26 -22.76 -6.46 17.03
CA GLY A 26 -21.40 -6.61 16.52
C GLY A 26 -20.67 -5.27 16.45
N GLU A 27 -20.04 -4.84 17.54
CA GLU A 27 -19.35 -3.54 17.61
C GLU A 27 -17.88 -3.60 17.18
N PHE A 28 -17.31 -4.81 17.08
CA PHE A 28 -15.91 -5.02 16.80
C PHE A 28 -15.71 -5.75 15.48
N ARG A 29 -14.88 -5.20 14.60
CA ARG A 29 -14.50 -5.83 13.33
C ARG A 29 -13.34 -6.81 13.52
N ALA A 30 -13.39 -7.92 12.79
CA ALA A 30 -12.32 -8.91 12.69
C ALA A 30 -12.06 -9.27 11.22
N PRO A 31 -10.88 -9.80 10.87
CA PRO A 31 -10.62 -10.34 9.53
C PRO A 31 -11.65 -11.39 9.10
N GLY A 32 -12.19 -11.20 7.90
CA GLY A 32 -13.03 -12.18 7.21
C GLY A 32 -12.22 -13.30 6.58
N TYR A 33 -12.90 -14.19 5.87
CA TYR A 33 -12.27 -15.32 5.18
C TYR A 33 -11.41 -14.87 4.00
N ARG A 34 -11.79 -13.77 3.35
CA ARG A 34 -11.01 -13.17 2.26
C ARG A 34 -10.15 -12.03 2.81
N SER A 35 -8.84 -12.20 2.73
CA SER A 35 -7.88 -11.13 3.00
C SER A 35 -7.94 -10.04 1.92
N GLY A 36 -7.54 -8.83 2.29
CA GLY A 36 -7.42 -7.72 1.33
C GLY A 36 -6.26 -7.93 0.37
N GLY A 37 -6.36 -7.36 -0.82
CA GLY A 37 -5.34 -7.48 -1.86
C GLY A 37 -5.36 -6.32 -2.83
N PHE A 38 -4.76 -6.53 -4.00
CA PHE A 38 -4.72 -5.53 -5.07
C PHE A 38 -6.12 -5.08 -5.51
N ASP A 39 -7.07 -6.01 -5.56
CA ASP A 39 -8.44 -5.77 -6.02
C ASP A 39 -9.34 -5.08 -4.97
N GLY A 40 -8.80 -4.75 -3.79
CA GLY A 40 -9.50 -3.97 -2.79
C GLY A 40 -9.42 -4.52 -1.36
N PRO A 41 -10.17 -3.89 -0.43
CA PRO A 41 -10.21 -4.32 0.96
C PRO A 41 -10.79 -5.72 1.08
N GLY A 42 -10.26 -6.48 2.03
CA GLY A 42 -10.77 -7.81 2.35
C GLY A 42 -12.16 -7.76 2.97
N GLU A 43 -12.70 -8.94 3.22
CA GLU A 43 -13.93 -9.07 4.00
C GLU A 43 -13.66 -8.80 5.48
N TYR A 44 -14.68 -8.28 6.15
CA TYR A 44 -14.68 -8.13 7.59
C TYR A 44 -15.88 -8.86 8.18
N ARG A 45 -15.68 -9.38 9.38
CA ARG A 45 -16.74 -9.94 10.21
C ARG A 45 -16.97 -9.07 11.44
N TRP A 46 -18.19 -9.09 11.97
CA TRP A 46 -18.56 -8.29 13.14
C TRP A 46 -18.88 -9.17 14.35
N PHE A 47 -18.32 -8.80 15.50
CA PHE A 47 -18.47 -9.53 16.76
C PHE A 47 -18.77 -8.60 17.92
N CYS A 48 -19.48 -9.12 18.92
CA CYS A 48 -19.58 -8.47 20.22
C CYS A 48 -18.26 -8.61 21.00
N LEU A 49 -18.15 -7.94 22.15
CA LEU A 49 -16.91 -7.93 22.94
C LEU A 49 -16.44 -9.33 23.38
N GLU A 50 -17.37 -10.24 23.66
CA GLU A 50 -17.05 -11.60 24.07
C GLU A 50 -16.47 -12.40 22.91
N HIS A 51 -17.19 -12.47 21.80
CA HIS A 51 -16.78 -13.29 20.65
C HIS A 51 -15.58 -12.71 19.90
N VAL A 52 -15.34 -11.39 19.92
CA VAL A 52 -14.09 -10.85 19.34
C VAL A 52 -12.87 -11.30 20.13
N ARG A 53 -13.00 -11.49 21.45
CA ARG A 53 -11.90 -12.01 22.29
C ARG A 53 -11.64 -13.48 22.02
N GLU A 54 -12.71 -14.26 21.88
CA GLU A 54 -12.61 -15.67 21.48
C GLU A 54 -11.96 -15.80 20.10
N PHE A 55 -12.41 -14.98 19.13
CA PHE A 55 -11.81 -14.91 17.80
C PHE A 55 -10.32 -14.60 17.86
N ASN A 56 -9.93 -13.53 18.57
CA ASN A 56 -8.53 -13.12 18.69
C ASN A 56 -7.65 -14.17 19.40
N ALA A 57 -8.21 -14.93 20.35
CA ALA A 57 -7.49 -15.99 21.03
C ALA A 57 -7.17 -17.19 20.11
N GLY A 58 -8.01 -17.44 19.11
CA GLY A 58 -7.81 -18.49 18.11
C GLY A 58 -7.19 -18.02 16.79
N TYR A 59 -6.98 -16.72 16.62
CA TYR A 59 -6.51 -16.15 15.34
C TYR A 59 -5.00 -16.30 15.19
N ASP A 60 -4.57 -17.01 14.15
CA ASP A 60 -3.18 -17.07 13.72
C ASP A 60 -2.96 -16.20 12.49
N TRP A 61 -2.29 -15.06 12.66
CA TRP A 61 -1.95 -14.18 11.56
C TRP A 61 -0.89 -14.77 10.62
N PHE A 62 -0.04 -15.67 11.12
CA PHE A 62 1.03 -16.31 10.36
C PHE A 62 0.57 -17.56 9.62
N GLU A 63 -0.71 -17.92 9.71
CA GLU A 63 -1.27 -19.08 9.01
C GLU A 63 -1.00 -18.96 7.49
N GLY A 64 -0.34 -19.98 6.92
CA GLY A 64 0.04 -20.01 5.51
C GLY A 64 1.34 -19.30 5.14
N MET A 65 2.03 -18.67 6.10
CA MET A 65 3.35 -18.08 5.87
C MET A 65 4.48 -19.12 6.02
N SER A 66 5.53 -18.97 5.23
CA SER A 66 6.79 -19.68 5.40
C SER A 66 7.59 -19.15 6.60
N ALA A 67 8.57 -19.93 7.08
CA ALA A 67 9.41 -19.49 8.19
C ALA A 67 10.19 -18.21 7.86
N GLU A 68 10.64 -18.07 6.61
CA GLU A 68 11.32 -16.89 6.10
C GLU A 68 10.40 -15.66 6.11
N GLU A 69 9.14 -15.82 5.68
CA GLU A 69 8.14 -14.73 5.71
C GLU A 69 7.79 -14.32 7.15
N ILE A 70 7.70 -15.27 8.07
CA ILE A 70 7.47 -14.99 9.49
C ILE A 70 8.65 -14.19 10.08
N LEU A 71 9.88 -14.62 9.83
CA LEU A 71 11.09 -13.93 10.30
C LEU A 71 11.18 -12.52 9.72
N GLU A 72 10.86 -12.37 8.44
CA GLU A 72 10.83 -11.08 7.77
C GLU A 72 9.76 -10.16 8.38
N ALA A 73 8.53 -10.66 8.59
CA ALA A 73 7.44 -9.91 9.22
C ALA A 73 7.73 -9.50 10.66
N GLN A 74 8.48 -10.31 11.40
CA GLN A 74 8.93 -10.00 12.77
C GLN A 74 10.16 -9.08 12.80
N SER A 75 10.83 -8.87 11.65
CA SER A 75 12.06 -8.07 11.62
C SER A 75 11.79 -6.62 12.02
N PRO A 76 12.67 -5.96 12.79
CA PRO A 76 12.52 -4.53 13.09
C PRO A 76 12.51 -3.63 11.85
N ALA A 77 13.05 -4.13 10.73
CA ALA A 77 13.06 -3.43 9.45
C ALA A 77 11.70 -3.49 8.74
N SER A 78 10.86 -4.49 9.01
CA SER A 78 9.57 -4.69 8.33
C SER A 78 8.67 -3.45 8.36
N SER A 79 8.60 -2.75 9.49
CA SER A 79 7.80 -1.52 9.64
C SER A 79 8.35 -0.35 8.84
N TRP A 80 9.62 -0.38 8.46
CA TRP A 80 10.30 0.67 7.68
C TRP A 80 10.35 0.38 6.18
N LYS A 81 9.93 -0.83 5.75
CA LYS A 81 9.87 -1.19 4.32
C LYS A 81 8.68 -0.59 3.59
N THR A 82 7.63 -0.18 4.31
CA THR A 82 6.45 0.44 3.69
C THR A 82 6.77 1.86 3.28
N GLU A 83 6.98 2.09 1.97
CA GLU A 83 7.15 3.43 1.44
C GLU A 83 5.81 4.20 1.54
N ASN A 84 5.80 5.26 2.35
CA ASN A 84 4.67 6.18 2.38
C ASN A 84 4.64 6.99 1.06
N PRO A 85 3.51 7.09 0.34
CA PRO A 85 3.42 7.86 -0.91
C PRO A 85 3.91 9.31 -0.82
N THR A 86 3.86 9.91 0.38
CA THR A 86 4.36 11.26 0.68
C THR A 86 5.88 11.31 0.88
N PHE A 87 6.50 10.20 1.33
CA PHE A 87 7.93 10.12 1.66
C PHE A 87 8.71 9.17 0.75
N LYS A 88 8.09 8.66 -0.32
CA LYS A 88 8.79 7.81 -1.29
C LYS A 88 9.90 8.63 -1.98
N PRO A 89 11.07 8.04 -2.30
CA PRO A 89 12.18 8.74 -2.96
C PRO A 89 11.80 9.41 -4.29
N THR A 90 10.71 8.95 -4.91
CA THR A 90 10.15 9.45 -6.17
C THR A 90 9.04 10.50 -5.98
N ALA A 91 8.68 10.86 -4.75
CA ALA A 91 7.65 11.85 -4.47
C ALA A 91 8.13 13.26 -4.85
N GLY A 92 7.54 13.82 -5.91
CA GLY A 92 7.76 15.22 -6.30
C GLY A 92 8.94 15.47 -7.23
N VAL A 93 9.71 14.45 -7.62
CA VAL A 93 10.80 14.59 -8.61
C VAL A 93 10.60 13.57 -9.73
N ASP A 94 10.10 14.05 -10.86
CA ASP A 94 9.92 13.23 -12.07
C ASP A 94 11.27 12.66 -12.54
N GLY A 95 11.27 11.38 -12.92
CA GLY A 95 12.44 10.66 -13.41
C GLY A 95 13.51 10.29 -12.37
N MET A 96 13.23 10.41 -11.07
CA MET A 96 14.13 9.86 -10.04
C MET A 96 13.98 8.33 -9.97
N PRO A 97 15.04 7.53 -10.18
CA PRO A 97 14.97 6.09 -10.00
C PRO A 97 14.86 5.74 -8.51
N ARG A 98 14.18 4.63 -8.18
CA ARG A 98 14.14 4.14 -6.80
C ARG A 98 15.51 3.59 -6.44
N TRP A 99 16.20 4.21 -5.48
CA TRP A 99 17.58 3.84 -5.15
C TRP A 99 17.73 2.40 -4.67
N ALA A 100 16.70 1.85 -4.03
CA ALA A 100 16.72 0.47 -3.56
C ALA A 100 16.50 -0.58 -4.67
N ASP A 101 16.39 -0.17 -5.93
CA ASP A 101 16.42 -1.09 -7.10
C ASP A 101 17.84 -1.25 -7.66
N PHE A 102 18.83 -0.56 -7.07
CA PHE A 102 20.23 -0.58 -7.49
C PHE A 102 21.12 -1.04 -6.35
N ASP A 103 22.08 -1.91 -6.66
CA ASP A 103 23.11 -2.36 -5.72
C ASP A 103 24.23 -1.31 -5.54
N ASP A 104 24.46 -0.46 -6.55
CA ASP A 104 25.49 0.60 -6.54
C ASP A 104 24.84 2.01 -6.69
N PRO A 105 25.18 2.99 -5.83
CA PRO A 105 24.73 4.37 -5.97
C PRO A 105 25.11 5.03 -7.31
N LEU A 106 26.22 4.65 -7.94
CA LEU A 106 26.62 5.20 -9.25
C LEU A 106 25.71 4.69 -10.37
N ASP A 107 25.18 3.47 -10.27
CA ASP A 107 24.25 2.92 -11.25
C ASP A 107 22.90 3.64 -11.20
N ALA A 108 22.42 4.01 -10.00
CA ALA A 108 21.22 4.82 -9.85
C ALA A 108 21.38 6.22 -10.50
N ILE A 109 22.55 6.85 -10.34
CA ILE A 109 22.87 8.12 -11.00
C ILE A 109 22.95 7.93 -12.52
N GLY A 110 23.61 6.87 -12.98
CA GLY A 110 23.72 6.52 -14.39
C GLY A 110 22.36 6.31 -15.05
N ALA A 111 21.48 5.55 -14.40
CA ALA A 111 20.10 5.32 -14.85
C ALA A 111 19.31 6.62 -14.97
N ARG A 112 19.44 7.54 -14.00
CA ARG A 112 18.82 8.87 -14.06
C ARG A 112 19.33 9.68 -15.26
N VAL A 113 20.64 9.73 -15.46
CA VAL A 113 21.25 10.47 -16.57
C VAL A 113 20.83 9.89 -17.92
N ALA A 114 20.78 8.57 -18.04
CA ALA A 114 20.29 7.89 -19.24
C ALA A 114 18.80 8.21 -19.50
N GLY A 115 17.97 8.21 -18.45
CA GLY A 115 16.57 8.62 -18.52
C GLY A 115 16.39 10.05 -19.05
N ILE A 116 17.13 11.02 -18.50
CA ILE A 116 17.12 12.42 -18.95
C ILE A 116 17.51 12.53 -20.43
N LYS A 117 18.58 11.85 -20.85
CA LYS A 117 19.01 11.84 -22.26
C LYS A 117 17.94 11.27 -23.18
N SER A 118 17.33 10.15 -22.82
CA SER A 118 16.29 9.51 -23.62
C SER A 118 15.06 10.42 -23.81
N ARG A 119 14.68 11.18 -22.78
CA ARG A 119 13.56 12.13 -22.85
C ARG A 119 13.89 13.31 -23.77
N ALA A 120 15.07 13.90 -23.61
CA ALA A 120 15.54 14.97 -24.48
C ALA A 120 15.63 14.54 -25.96
N GLU A 121 16.06 13.31 -26.24
CA GLU A 121 16.08 12.76 -27.59
C GLU A 121 14.68 12.55 -28.18
N ARG A 122 13.70 12.11 -27.38
CA ARG A 122 12.30 11.99 -27.81
C ARG A 122 11.67 13.35 -28.09
N GLU A 123 11.86 14.33 -27.19
CA GLU A 123 11.40 15.70 -27.38
C GLU A 123 12.00 16.31 -28.66
N ALA A 124 13.31 16.13 -28.88
CA ALA A 124 13.97 16.61 -30.10
C ALA A 124 13.41 15.95 -31.36
N LYS A 125 13.16 14.63 -31.34
CA LYS A 125 12.54 13.93 -32.48
C LYS A 125 11.11 14.41 -32.77
N MET A 126 10.30 14.61 -31.73
CA MET A 126 8.92 15.11 -31.88
C MET A 126 8.88 16.56 -32.40
N ALA A 127 9.79 17.41 -31.94
CA ALA A 127 9.94 18.78 -32.43
C ALA A 127 10.41 18.83 -33.89
N MET A 128 11.30 17.91 -34.31
CA MET A 128 11.80 17.80 -35.68
C MET A 128 10.77 17.28 -36.68
N ASP A 129 9.77 16.50 -36.22
CA ASP A 129 8.65 16.04 -37.06
C ASP A 129 7.68 17.19 -37.42
N GLY A 130 7.83 18.36 -36.77
CA GLY A 130 7.10 19.60 -37.07
C GLY A 130 5.59 19.56 -36.75
N ARG A 131 5.11 18.44 -36.19
CA ARG A 131 3.70 18.21 -35.85
C ARG A 131 3.29 18.82 -34.52
N PHE A 132 4.24 19.03 -33.62
CA PHE A 132 4.00 19.50 -32.27
C PHE A 132 4.99 20.60 -31.90
N SER A 133 4.51 21.62 -31.20
CA SER A 133 5.37 22.57 -30.51
C SER A 133 6.13 21.88 -29.37
N PRO A 134 7.25 22.47 -28.87
CA PRO A 134 7.97 21.92 -27.73
C PRO A 134 7.12 21.75 -26.47
N ASP A 135 6.14 22.62 -26.24
CA ASP A 135 5.21 22.53 -25.12
C ASP A 135 4.21 21.37 -25.30
N GLU A 136 3.70 21.17 -26.52
CA GLU A 136 2.83 20.04 -26.84
C GLU A 136 3.57 18.70 -26.76
N ALA A 137 4.82 18.63 -27.23
CA ALA A 137 5.64 17.42 -27.12
C ALA A 137 5.88 17.02 -25.65
N ARG A 138 6.12 17.99 -24.76
CA ARG A 138 6.24 17.74 -23.31
C ARG A 138 4.93 17.28 -22.68
N ALA A 139 3.80 17.90 -23.07
CA ALA A 139 2.49 17.49 -22.59
C ALA A 139 2.13 16.05 -23.03
N LEU A 140 2.47 15.67 -24.27
CA LEU A 140 2.26 14.31 -24.77
C LEU A 140 3.06 13.26 -23.99
N ASP A 141 4.30 13.55 -23.59
CA ASP A 141 5.13 12.63 -22.78
C ASP A 141 4.52 12.38 -21.39
N THR A 142 3.77 13.34 -20.83
CA THR A 142 3.06 13.17 -19.56
C THR A 142 1.71 12.45 -19.66
N MET A 143 1.10 12.41 -20.85
CA MET A 143 -0.18 11.74 -21.10
C MET A 143 0.00 10.27 -21.57
N GLY A 144 1.24 9.80 -21.68
CA GLY A 144 1.60 8.42 -21.98
C GLY A 144 1.53 7.52 -20.76
#